data_AF-A0AAE7DQS1-F1
#
_entry.id   AF-A0AAE7DQS1-F1
#
_cell.length_a   1.000
_cell.length_b   1.000
_cell.length_c   1.000
_cell.angle_alpha   90.00
_cell.angle_beta   90.00
_cell.angle_gamma   90.00
#
_symmetry.space_group_name_H-M   'P 1'
#
loop_
_entity.id
_entity.type
_entity.pdbx_description
1 polymer ?
#
loop_
_entity_poly.entity_id
_entity_poly.type
_entity_poly.pdbx_seq_one_letter_code
_entity_poly.pdbx_strand_id
1 'polypeptide(L)'
;MAALLKFPDRRPQSTPQEVRVADLDDGYTRLANELYDALIESDLSKNEQKVAHAICRCTYGFNKKVDRIADSQIAKRTKLSRQAVSLAKNTLIRMKVLVWEGSKIGPNKNLSEWDISECHRKSDIVRETMTESVRETMTHVSEVIGHTKDNIPNTVKTTTDGASASAEPPAATPEKRPVKNTPYQAILDAYHDILPEMPAIRELTDSRKTKIRNFWTKFKFDETRWRAYLDFIAKNCRWMCESRPRRDGESAWKPKNLDFLVTERCYLGVREGRFNDE
;
A
#
# COMPACT_ATOMS: atom_id res chain seq x y z
N MET A 1 -13.80 -23.38 60.29
CA MET A 1 -12.77 -23.77 59.30
C MET A 1 -13.20 -23.19 57.96
N ALA A 2 -12.40 -22.29 57.37
CA ALA A 2 -12.74 -21.65 56.10
C ALA A 2 -12.34 -22.57 54.92
N ALA A 3 -13.28 -22.83 54.00
CA ALA A 3 -13.03 -23.65 52.82
C ALA A 3 -12.29 -22.84 51.75
N LEU A 4 -11.09 -23.28 51.38
CA LEU A 4 -10.30 -22.74 50.28
C LEU A 4 -10.95 -23.08 48.93
N LEU A 5 -11.48 -22.05 48.25
CA LEU A 5 -11.88 -22.13 46.83
C LEU A 5 -10.62 -22.25 45.96
N LYS A 6 -10.41 -23.42 45.35
CA LYS A 6 -9.29 -23.71 44.44
C LYS A 6 -9.71 -23.37 43.01
N PHE A 7 -9.13 -22.32 42.43
CA PHE A 7 -9.36 -21.96 41.03
C PHE A 7 -8.62 -22.95 40.09
N PRO A 8 -9.22 -23.35 38.94
CA PRO A 8 -8.54 -24.19 37.98
C PRO A 8 -7.45 -23.40 37.25
N ASP A 9 -6.21 -23.89 37.31
CA ASP A 9 -5.05 -23.40 36.55
C ASP A 9 -5.37 -23.47 35.05
N ARG A 10 -5.78 -22.34 34.46
CA ARG A 10 -6.01 -22.23 33.01
C ARG A 10 -4.68 -22.04 32.30
N ARG A 11 -3.80 -23.03 32.36
CA ARG A 11 -2.64 -23.08 31.45
C ARG A 11 -3.18 -23.52 30.08
N PRO A 12 -3.06 -22.71 29.02
CA PRO A 12 -3.38 -23.19 27.68
C PRO A 12 -2.44 -24.36 27.39
N GLN A 13 -3.00 -25.54 27.14
CA GLN A 13 -2.21 -26.67 26.65
C GLN A 13 -1.63 -26.26 25.30
N SER A 14 -0.34 -25.96 25.26
CA SER A 14 0.38 -25.77 24.01
C SER A 14 0.45 -27.13 23.33
N THR A 15 -0.44 -27.39 22.36
CA THR A 15 -0.32 -28.54 21.48
C THR A 15 1.09 -28.57 20.90
N PRO A 16 1.82 -29.70 20.96
CA PRO A 16 3.12 -29.81 20.32
C PRO A 16 2.97 -29.45 18.84
N GLN A 17 3.63 -28.39 18.38
CA GLN A 17 3.69 -28.09 16.96
C GLN A 17 4.58 -29.16 16.32
N GLU A 18 3.98 -30.06 15.54
CA GLU A 18 4.72 -31.05 14.76
C GLU A 18 5.76 -30.33 13.89
N VAL A 19 7.03 -30.67 14.08
CA VAL A 19 8.12 -30.14 13.26
C VAL A 19 7.99 -30.74 11.87
N ARG A 20 7.53 -29.93 10.91
CA ARG A 20 7.49 -30.33 9.50
C ARG A 20 8.87 -30.10 8.88
N VAL A 21 9.56 -31.20 8.60
CA VAL A 21 10.80 -31.20 7.81
C VAL A 21 10.41 -31.33 6.34
N ALA A 22 11.11 -30.60 5.46
CA ALA A 22 10.87 -30.67 4.02
C ALA A 22 11.77 -31.76 3.43
N ASP A 23 11.22 -32.95 3.25
CA ASP A 23 11.93 -34.08 2.64
C ASP A 23 11.76 -34.08 1.12
N LEU A 24 12.77 -34.57 0.40
CA LEU A 24 12.72 -34.67 -1.08
C LEU A 24 11.70 -35.72 -1.55
N ASP A 25 11.28 -36.62 -0.66
CA ASP A 25 10.28 -37.66 -0.90
C ASP A 25 8.87 -37.07 -1.11
N ASP A 26 8.59 -35.87 -0.57
CA ASP A 26 7.36 -35.12 -0.82
C ASP A 26 7.33 -34.45 -2.21
N GLY A 27 8.38 -34.67 -3.00
CA GLY A 27 8.54 -34.22 -4.37
C GLY A 27 9.22 -32.86 -4.50
N TYR A 28 9.76 -32.62 -5.70
CA TYR A 28 10.54 -31.42 -6.00
C TYR A 28 10.03 -30.73 -7.27
N THR A 29 10.34 -29.44 -7.39
CA THR A 29 10.06 -28.67 -8.61
C THR A 29 11.30 -28.65 -9.48
N ARG A 30 11.22 -29.25 -10.67
CA ARG A 30 12.30 -29.24 -11.65
C ARG A 30 12.35 -27.90 -12.37
N LEU A 31 13.31 -27.05 -11.97
CA LEU A 31 13.60 -25.79 -12.62
C LEU A 31 15.02 -25.84 -13.16
N ALA A 32 15.24 -25.31 -14.37
CA ALA A 32 16.59 -25.18 -14.90
C ALA A 32 17.37 -24.19 -14.03
N ASN A 33 18.62 -24.51 -13.67
CA ASN A 33 19.45 -23.65 -12.82
C ASN A 33 19.56 -22.25 -13.41
N GLU A 34 19.89 -22.12 -14.70
CA GLU A 34 19.92 -20.85 -15.43
C GLU A 34 18.64 -20.00 -15.26
N LEU A 35 17.47 -20.63 -15.33
CA LEU A 35 16.19 -19.93 -15.15
C LEU A 35 15.97 -19.51 -13.70
N TYR A 36 16.46 -20.30 -12.76
CA TYR A 36 16.38 -19.98 -11.34
C TYR A 36 17.37 -18.89 -10.94
N ASP A 37 18.59 -18.96 -11.46
CA ASP A 37 19.66 -17.97 -11.27
C ASP A 37 19.22 -16.62 -11.83
N ALA A 38 18.62 -16.60 -13.03
CA ALA A 38 18.04 -15.38 -13.58
C ALA A 38 16.90 -14.79 -12.71
N LEU A 39 16.08 -15.63 -12.07
CA LEU A 39 15.06 -15.15 -11.12
C LEU A 39 15.67 -14.58 -9.84
N ILE A 40 16.81 -15.11 -9.39
CA ILE A 40 17.53 -14.65 -8.20
C ILE A 40 18.25 -13.33 -8.50
N GLU A 41 18.94 -13.24 -9.63
CA GLU A 41 19.67 -12.04 -10.07
C GLU A 41 18.75 -10.90 -10.46
N SER A 42 17.52 -11.21 -10.89
CA SER A 42 16.56 -10.18 -11.28
C SER A 42 16.15 -9.28 -10.10
N ASP A 43 16.22 -7.97 -10.32
CA ASP A 43 15.71 -6.94 -9.40
C ASP A 43 14.17 -6.86 -9.42
N LEU A 44 13.51 -7.97 -9.10
CA LEU A 44 12.06 -8.07 -8.98
C LEU A 44 11.58 -7.60 -7.61
N SER A 45 10.37 -7.03 -7.55
CA SER A 45 9.74 -6.70 -6.27
C SER A 45 9.48 -7.98 -5.46
N LYS A 46 9.45 -7.86 -4.14
CA LYS A 46 9.10 -8.97 -3.22
C LYS A 46 7.81 -9.68 -3.60
N ASN A 47 6.82 -8.92 -4.07
CA ASN A 47 5.53 -9.49 -4.49
C ASN A 47 5.63 -10.19 -5.85
N GLU A 48 6.46 -9.67 -6.74
CA GLU A 48 6.69 -10.22 -8.08
C GLU A 48 7.48 -11.52 -8.00
N GLN A 49 8.57 -11.57 -7.22
CA GLN A 49 9.30 -12.81 -6.93
C GLN A 49 8.36 -13.89 -6.38
N LYS A 50 7.53 -13.56 -5.38
CA LYS A 50 6.55 -14.52 -4.83
C LYS A 50 5.62 -15.06 -5.91
N VAL A 51 5.11 -14.20 -6.79
CA VAL A 51 4.22 -14.60 -7.88
C VAL A 51 4.96 -15.44 -8.92
N ALA A 52 6.18 -15.06 -9.30
CA ALA A 52 7.02 -15.82 -10.24
C ALA A 52 7.31 -17.24 -9.72
N HIS A 53 7.76 -17.38 -8.47
CA HIS A 53 7.98 -18.69 -7.85
C HIS A 53 6.69 -19.51 -7.73
N ALA A 54 5.56 -18.87 -7.38
CA ALA A 54 4.27 -19.56 -7.31
C ALA A 54 3.83 -20.10 -8.68
N ILE A 55 4.06 -19.34 -9.76
CA ILE A 55 3.75 -19.79 -11.13
C ILE A 55 4.70 -20.92 -11.54
N CYS A 56 5.99 -20.83 -11.23
CA CYS A 56 6.94 -21.93 -11.45
C CYS A 56 6.50 -23.21 -10.73
N ARG A 57 6.05 -23.10 -9.47
CA ARG A 57 5.53 -24.24 -8.71
C ARG A 57 4.24 -24.82 -9.28
N CYS A 58 3.38 -23.99 -9.86
CA CYS A 58 2.13 -24.41 -10.50
C CYS A 58 2.31 -24.94 -11.94
N THR A 59 3.45 -24.68 -12.57
CA THR A 59 3.75 -25.15 -13.93
C THR A 59 4.71 -26.34 -13.87
N TYR A 60 5.99 -26.07 -13.64
CA TYR A 60 7.03 -27.09 -13.56
C TYR A 60 6.87 -28.05 -12.39
N GLY A 61 6.25 -27.59 -11.29
CA GLY A 61 5.93 -28.48 -10.17
C GLY A 61 4.82 -29.50 -10.48
N PHE A 62 4.17 -29.40 -11.64
CA PHE A 62 3.29 -30.41 -12.24
C PHE A 62 3.85 -30.95 -13.57
N ASN A 63 5.14 -30.70 -13.82
CA ASN A 63 5.85 -31.10 -15.01
C ASN A 63 5.30 -30.53 -16.34
N LYS A 64 4.70 -29.33 -16.29
CA LYS A 64 4.16 -28.60 -17.46
C LYS A 64 4.98 -27.34 -17.74
N LYS A 65 5.11 -26.96 -19.02
CA LYS A 65 5.77 -25.70 -19.43
C LYS A 65 4.88 -24.47 -19.19
N VAL A 66 3.59 -24.58 -19.48
CA VAL A 66 2.57 -23.56 -19.29
C VAL A 66 1.32 -24.21 -18.71
N ASP A 67 0.56 -23.50 -17.88
CA ASP A 67 -0.70 -24.01 -17.32
C ASP A 67 -1.76 -22.91 -17.21
N ARG A 68 -3.03 -23.30 -17.15
CA ARG A 68 -4.14 -22.36 -16.94
C ARG A 68 -4.33 -22.13 -15.44
N ILE A 69 -3.72 -21.07 -14.93
CA ILE A 69 -3.72 -20.75 -13.51
C ILE A 69 -4.58 -19.51 -13.27
N ALA A 70 -5.55 -19.62 -12.36
CA ALA A 70 -6.36 -18.48 -11.96
C ALA A 70 -5.63 -17.64 -10.89
N ASP A 71 -5.82 -16.32 -10.93
CA ASP A 71 -5.24 -15.39 -9.93
C ASP A 71 -5.66 -15.75 -8.49
N SER A 72 -6.82 -16.40 -8.33
CA SER A 72 -7.28 -17.00 -7.07
C SER A 72 -6.27 -17.95 -6.45
N GLN A 73 -5.72 -18.83 -7.29
CA GLN A 73 -4.87 -19.94 -6.87
C GLN A 73 -3.50 -19.41 -6.50
N ILE A 74 -2.99 -18.45 -7.29
CA ILE A 74 -1.74 -17.74 -6.99
C ILE A 74 -1.87 -16.97 -5.68
N ALA A 75 -2.95 -16.20 -5.48
CA ALA A 75 -3.19 -15.46 -4.25
C ALA A 75 -3.22 -16.35 -3.00
N LYS A 76 -3.86 -17.52 -3.09
CA LYS A 76 -3.87 -18.51 -1.99
C LYS A 76 -2.47 -19.03 -1.67
N ARG A 77 -1.64 -19.30 -2.68
CA ARG A 77 -0.27 -19.82 -2.50
C ARG A 77 0.69 -18.76 -1.97
N THR A 78 0.62 -17.54 -2.51
CA THR A 78 1.54 -16.44 -2.15
C THR A 78 1.12 -15.69 -0.89
N LYS A 79 -0.12 -15.92 -0.41
CA LYS A 79 -0.76 -15.16 0.68
C LYS A 79 -0.82 -13.65 0.38
N LEU A 80 -1.01 -13.31 -0.89
CA LEU A 80 -1.17 -11.93 -1.36
C LEU A 80 -2.63 -11.64 -1.71
N SER A 81 -3.00 -10.35 -1.72
CA SER A 81 -4.32 -9.94 -2.21
C SER A 81 -4.42 -10.20 -3.72
N ARG A 82 -5.63 -10.47 -4.22
CA ARG A 82 -5.87 -10.67 -5.67
C ARG A 82 -5.40 -9.49 -6.51
N GLN A 83 -5.53 -8.27 -5.98
CA GLN A 83 -5.08 -7.05 -6.66
C GLN A 83 -3.56 -7.01 -6.77
N ALA A 84 -2.83 -7.35 -5.69
CA ALA A 84 -1.37 -7.41 -5.71
C ALA A 84 -0.86 -8.49 -6.68
N VAL A 85 -1.51 -9.65 -6.73
CA VAL A 85 -1.19 -10.71 -7.69
C VAL A 85 -1.43 -10.26 -9.12
N SER A 86 -2.56 -9.64 -9.41
CA SER A 86 -2.89 -9.16 -10.76
C SER A 86 -1.88 -8.11 -11.24
N LEU A 87 -1.51 -7.17 -10.37
CA LEU A 87 -0.50 -6.16 -10.67
C LEU A 87 0.86 -6.80 -10.92
N ALA A 88 1.34 -7.65 -10.01
CA ALA A 88 2.63 -8.34 -10.14
C ALA A 88 2.68 -9.21 -11.40
N LYS A 89 1.61 -9.96 -11.70
CA LYS A 89 1.50 -10.79 -12.91
C LYS A 89 1.63 -9.93 -14.18
N ASN A 90 0.92 -8.80 -14.23
CA ASN A 90 0.97 -7.92 -15.40
C ASN A 90 2.33 -7.25 -15.56
N THR A 91 3.01 -6.89 -14.46
CA THR A 91 4.39 -6.38 -14.53
C THR A 91 5.33 -7.46 -15.05
N LEU A 92 5.26 -8.68 -14.53
CA LEU A 92 6.09 -9.81 -14.96
C LEU A 92 5.89 -10.18 -16.44
N ILE A 93 4.66 -10.08 -16.95
CA ILE A 93 4.37 -10.25 -18.39
C ILE A 93 5.00 -9.11 -19.20
N ARG A 94 4.91 -7.86 -18.71
CA ARG A 94 5.52 -6.70 -19.38
C ARG A 94 7.04 -6.83 -19.47
N MET A 95 7.67 -7.31 -18.41
CA MET A 95 9.11 -7.58 -18.33
C MET A 95 9.51 -8.87 -19.08
N LYS A 96 8.56 -9.56 -19.71
CA LYS A 96 8.76 -10.83 -20.42
C LYS A 96 9.39 -11.95 -19.59
N VAL A 97 9.31 -11.85 -18.26
CA VAL A 97 9.66 -12.93 -17.33
C VAL A 97 8.64 -14.06 -17.41
N LEU A 98 7.37 -13.71 -17.67
CA LEU A 98 6.28 -14.65 -17.90
C LEU A 98 5.74 -14.54 -19.33
N VAL A 99 5.40 -15.67 -19.91
CA VAL A 99 4.75 -15.77 -21.23
C VAL A 99 3.28 -16.13 -21.07
N TRP A 100 2.44 -15.51 -21.89
CA TRP A 100 1.03 -15.81 -22.00
C TRP A 100 0.72 -16.46 -23.35
N GLU A 101 0.45 -17.77 -23.36
CA GLU A 101 0.16 -18.56 -24.55
C GLU A 101 -1.24 -19.16 -24.49
N GLY A 102 -2.14 -18.75 -25.39
CA GLY A 102 -3.45 -19.42 -25.56
C GLY A 102 -4.25 -19.56 -24.26
N SER A 103 -4.27 -18.51 -23.42
CA SER A 103 -4.90 -18.48 -22.08
C SER A 103 -4.18 -19.30 -20.99
N LYS A 104 -2.97 -19.76 -21.24
CA LYS A 104 -2.08 -20.40 -20.26
C LYS A 104 -0.92 -19.47 -19.95
N ILE A 105 -0.40 -19.57 -18.73
CA ILE A 105 0.72 -18.78 -18.26
C ILE A 105 1.87 -19.70 -17.87
N GLY A 106 3.09 -19.29 -18.16
CA GLY A 106 4.29 -19.97 -17.71
C GLY A 106 5.50 -19.04 -17.70
N PRO A 107 6.59 -19.46 -17.05
CA PRO A 107 7.85 -18.74 -17.07
C PRO A 107 8.49 -18.76 -18.47
N ASN A 108 9.06 -17.62 -18.87
CA ASN A 108 9.78 -17.50 -20.13
C ASN A 108 11.14 -18.20 -20.02
N LYS A 109 11.46 -19.04 -21.00
CA LYS A 109 12.75 -19.75 -21.06
C LYS A 109 13.84 -18.94 -21.74
N ASN A 110 13.46 -17.98 -22.59
CA ASN A 110 14.43 -17.16 -23.29
C ASN A 110 14.82 -15.97 -22.41
N LEU A 111 15.93 -16.12 -21.66
CA LEU A 111 16.39 -15.12 -20.69
C LEU A 111 16.81 -13.80 -21.36
N SER A 112 17.28 -13.86 -22.61
CA SER A 112 17.69 -12.68 -23.37
C SER A 112 16.54 -11.72 -23.68
N GLU A 113 15.29 -12.20 -23.61
CA GLU A 113 14.11 -11.36 -23.84
C GLU A 113 13.64 -10.63 -22.58
N TRP A 114 14.21 -10.94 -21.41
CA TRP A 114 13.75 -10.37 -20.14
C TRP A 114 14.13 -8.90 -20.06
N ASP A 115 13.13 -8.05 -19.92
CA ASP A 115 13.29 -6.60 -19.83
C ASP A 115 12.96 -6.14 -18.41
N ILE A 116 13.96 -6.26 -17.52
CA ILE A 116 13.82 -5.95 -16.10
C ILE A 116 14.17 -4.48 -15.80
N SER A 117 14.91 -3.82 -16.69
CA SER A 117 15.62 -2.56 -16.45
C SER A 117 14.72 -1.35 -16.18
N GLU A 118 13.43 -1.36 -16.55
CA GLU A 118 12.56 -0.18 -16.45
C GLU A 118 11.64 -0.14 -15.21
N CYS A 119 11.44 -1.25 -14.50
CA CYS A 119 10.30 -1.36 -13.58
C CYS A 119 10.57 -0.90 -12.13
N HIS A 120 11.82 -0.91 -11.65
CA HIS A 120 12.16 -0.57 -10.25
C HIS A 120 12.98 0.72 -10.05
N ARG A 121 13.48 1.35 -11.12
CA ARG A 121 14.26 2.63 -11.04
C ARG A 121 13.53 3.80 -10.35
N LYS A 122 12.25 3.66 -10.02
CA LYS A 122 11.50 4.65 -9.21
C LYS A 122 11.86 4.61 -7.72
N SER A 123 12.40 3.52 -7.17
CA SER A 123 12.75 3.45 -5.74
C SER A 123 14.12 4.04 -5.42
N ASP A 124 15.04 4.10 -6.38
CA ASP A 124 16.41 4.55 -6.12
C ASP A 124 16.51 6.07 -6.08
N ILE A 125 15.68 6.78 -6.86
CA ILE A 125 15.54 8.24 -6.81
C ILE A 125 15.10 8.72 -5.41
N VAL A 126 14.27 7.94 -4.70
CA VAL A 126 13.81 8.28 -3.35
C VAL A 126 14.83 7.92 -2.27
N ARG A 127 15.70 6.93 -2.52
CA ARG A 127 16.75 6.54 -1.56
C ARG A 127 17.94 7.49 -1.60
N GLU A 128 18.34 7.93 -2.79
CA GLU A 128 19.50 8.79 -2.98
C GLU A 128 19.33 10.15 -2.27
N THR A 129 18.15 10.77 -2.44
CA THR A 129 17.77 12.02 -1.76
C THR A 129 17.69 11.89 -0.23
N MET A 130 17.39 10.71 0.29
CA MET A 130 17.32 10.46 1.74
C MET A 130 18.68 10.14 2.35
N THR A 131 19.62 9.61 1.56
CA THR A 131 21.00 9.31 2.01
C THR A 131 21.95 10.50 1.95
N GLU A 132 21.76 11.46 1.03
CA GLU A 132 22.53 12.72 1.06
C GLU A 132 22.22 13.55 2.31
N SER A 133 20.93 13.68 2.67
CA SER A 133 20.51 14.41 3.87
C SER A 133 21.05 13.81 5.18
N VAL A 134 21.35 12.51 5.22
CA VAL A 134 21.91 11.85 6.41
C VAL A 134 23.44 11.95 6.44
N ARG A 135 24.11 11.93 5.27
CA ARG A 135 25.57 12.08 5.17
C ARG A 135 26.03 13.49 5.57
N GLU A 136 25.28 14.54 5.25
CA GLU A 136 25.64 15.91 5.68
C GLU A 136 25.50 16.15 7.20
N THR A 137 24.58 15.45 7.88
CA THR A 137 24.43 15.56 9.34
C THR A 137 25.42 14.73 10.15
N MET A 138 26.06 13.72 9.52
CA MET A 138 26.89 12.73 10.23
C MET A 138 28.40 12.98 10.07
N THR A 139 28.80 13.94 9.25
CA THR A 139 30.20 14.40 9.14
C THR A 139 30.63 15.37 10.24
N HIS A 140 29.69 15.90 11.05
CA HIS A 140 30.04 16.85 12.13
C HIS A 140 30.20 16.20 13.52
N VAL A 141 29.96 14.89 13.64
CA VAL A 141 30.08 14.15 14.90
C VAL A 141 30.70 12.78 14.58
N SER A 142 32.03 12.71 14.65
CA SER A 142 32.81 11.54 15.13
C SER A 142 34.25 11.62 14.62
N GLU A 143 35.10 12.32 15.36
CA GLU A 143 36.51 11.94 15.48
C GLU A 143 36.71 11.27 16.85
N VAL A 144 37.70 10.37 16.91
CA VAL A 144 38.31 9.69 18.08
C VAL A 144 37.80 8.27 18.41
N ILE A 145 38.37 7.30 17.67
CA ILE A 145 39.30 6.21 18.09
C ILE A 145 38.85 5.20 19.20
N GLY A 146 38.99 3.89 18.90
CA GLY A 146 39.73 2.97 19.78
C GLY A 146 39.09 1.66 20.26
N HIS A 147 39.14 0.63 19.42
CA HIS A 147 39.53 -0.80 19.64
C HIS A 147 39.16 -1.63 20.91
N THR A 148 38.77 -2.89 20.63
CA THR A 148 39.10 -4.16 21.35
C THR A 148 38.09 -4.77 22.36
N LYS A 149 37.57 -5.94 21.95
CA LYS A 149 37.29 -7.23 22.65
C LYS A 149 36.87 -7.32 24.14
N ASP A 150 35.85 -8.17 24.32
CA ASP A 150 35.62 -9.15 25.39
C ASP A 150 35.02 -8.73 26.77
N ASN A 151 33.85 -9.33 27.06
CA ASN A 151 33.50 -10.11 28.28
C ASN A 151 32.80 -9.45 29.51
N ILE A 152 31.56 -9.93 29.75
CA ILE A 152 30.78 -10.22 30.99
C ILE A 152 30.28 -9.07 31.90
N PRO A 153 29.01 -9.15 32.39
CA PRO A 153 28.34 -8.09 33.17
C PRO A 153 28.39 -8.35 34.69
N ASN A 154 28.25 -7.29 35.51
CA ASN A 154 27.36 -7.27 36.69
C ASN A 154 27.45 -5.97 37.53
N THR A 155 26.26 -5.47 37.91
CA THR A 155 25.82 -5.13 39.28
C THR A 155 26.17 -3.78 39.98
N VAL A 156 25.12 -3.28 40.64
CA VAL A 156 24.98 -2.37 41.81
C VAL A 156 25.05 -0.83 41.65
N LYS A 157 23.83 -0.25 41.68
CA LYS A 157 23.23 0.81 42.54
C LYS A 157 24.11 1.89 43.22
N THR A 158 23.58 3.14 43.21
CA THR A 158 23.17 4.01 44.37
C THR A 158 23.35 5.49 43.95
N THR A 159 22.28 6.25 43.65
CA THR A 159 21.49 7.18 44.52
C THR A 159 22.25 8.42 45.02
N THR A 160 21.74 9.62 44.67
CA THR A 160 21.40 10.81 45.53
C THR A 160 21.24 12.06 44.63
N ASP A 161 20.01 12.61 44.53
CA ASP A 161 19.54 13.91 45.11
C ASP A 161 20.21 15.16 44.50
N GLY A 162 19.53 16.25 44.11
CA GLY A 162 18.13 16.66 44.18
C GLY A 162 18.00 18.15 43.78
N ALA A 163 16.75 18.59 43.50
CA ALA A 163 16.22 19.98 43.54
C ALA A 163 16.81 21.04 42.56
N SER A 164 16.14 22.07 42.03
CA SER A 164 14.81 22.69 42.22
C SER A 164 14.48 23.64 41.04
N ALA A 165 13.19 23.70 40.68
CA ALA A 165 12.37 24.79 40.08
C ALA A 165 12.95 25.90 39.17
N SER A 166 12.39 26.06 37.95
CA SER A 166 11.49 27.19 37.57
C SER A 166 11.11 27.23 36.08
N ALA A 167 9.79 27.41 35.82
CA ALA A 167 9.09 28.16 34.76
C ALA A 167 9.29 27.90 33.22
N GLU A 168 8.13 27.87 32.53
CA GLU A 168 7.78 27.73 31.09
C GLU A 168 8.42 28.80 30.14
N PRO A 169 8.21 28.80 28.78
CA PRO A 169 7.69 27.82 27.79
C PRO A 169 8.65 27.59 26.56
N PRO A 170 8.49 26.55 25.71
CA PRO A 170 9.27 26.45 24.47
C PRO A 170 8.61 27.23 23.33
N ALA A 171 9.20 28.38 23.01
CA ALA A 171 8.96 29.10 21.77
C ALA A 171 9.69 28.43 20.59
N ALA A 172 9.01 28.45 19.43
CA ALA A 172 9.53 28.40 18.06
C ALA A 172 10.19 27.09 17.59
N THR A 173 9.39 26.27 16.90
CA THR A 173 9.88 25.28 15.92
C THR A 173 10.17 25.98 14.59
N PRO A 174 11.34 25.79 13.96
CA PRO A 174 11.68 26.41 12.68
C PRO A 174 11.03 25.68 11.48
N GLU A 175 10.57 26.51 10.55
CA GLU A 175 9.70 26.23 9.41
C GLU A 175 10.35 25.43 8.27
N LYS A 176 9.60 24.50 7.67
CA LYS A 176 9.93 23.86 6.38
C LYS A 176 9.35 24.68 5.21
N ARG A 177 10.20 24.98 4.22
CA ARG A 177 9.89 25.71 2.97
C ARG A 177 8.98 24.89 2.02
N PRO A 178 8.28 25.53 1.04
CA PRO A 178 6.85 25.35 0.83
C PRO A 178 6.51 24.18 -0.10
N VAL A 179 5.76 23.21 0.41
CA VAL A 179 5.02 22.26 -0.40
C VAL A 179 3.87 23.04 -1.04
N LYS A 180 3.70 22.98 -2.37
CA LYS A 180 2.51 23.56 -3.04
C LYS A 180 1.27 22.99 -2.34
N ASN A 181 0.67 23.84 -1.52
CA ASN A 181 -0.24 23.45 -0.46
C ASN A 181 -1.60 23.15 -1.09
N THR A 182 -1.84 21.92 -1.55
CA THR A 182 -3.20 21.49 -1.91
C THR A 182 -4.05 21.62 -0.65
N PRO A 183 -4.99 22.59 -0.58
CA PRO A 183 -5.64 22.94 0.67
C PRO A 183 -6.73 21.93 0.99
N TYR A 184 -6.33 20.75 1.49
CA TYR A 184 -7.27 19.65 1.75
C TYR A 184 -8.43 20.08 2.64
N GLN A 185 -8.17 20.93 3.64
CA GLN A 185 -9.21 21.46 4.53
C GLN A 185 -10.21 22.33 3.76
N ALA A 186 -9.74 23.34 3.01
CA ALA A 186 -10.63 24.21 2.22
C ALA A 186 -11.48 23.43 1.19
N ILE A 187 -10.95 22.35 0.63
CA ILE A 187 -11.68 21.46 -0.29
C ILE A 187 -12.83 20.75 0.43
N LEU A 188 -12.59 20.29 1.66
CA LEU A 188 -13.57 19.60 2.49
C LEU A 188 -14.61 20.57 3.04
N ASP A 189 -14.18 21.74 3.50
CA ASP A 189 -15.08 22.78 4.01
C ASP A 189 -16.04 23.21 2.90
N ALA A 190 -15.52 23.53 1.71
CA ALA A 190 -16.36 23.84 0.54
C ALA A 190 -17.31 22.69 0.15
N TYR A 191 -16.90 21.43 0.35
CA TYR A 191 -17.75 20.27 0.10
C TYR A 191 -18.89 20.16 1.11
N HIS A 192 -18.60 20.35 2.41
CA HIS A 192 -19.60 20.32 3.46
C HIS A 192 -20.56 21.52 3.39
N ASP A 193 -20.07 22.69 2.98
CA ASP A 193 -20.86 23.92 2.87
C ASP A 193 -21.84 23.87 1.68
N ILE A 194 -21.37 23.40 0.51
CA ILE A 194 -22.17 23.44 -0.74
C ILE A 194 -23.07 22.20 -0.86
N LEU A 195 -22.67 21.05 -0.31
CA LEU A 195 -23.37 19.77 -0.43
C LEU A 195 -23.65 19.13 0.94
N PRO A 196 -24.48 19.74 1.80
CA PRO A 196 -24.80 19.20 3.13
C PRO A 196 -25.61 17.90 3.07
N GLU A 197 -26.37 17.68 1.99
CA GLU A 197 -27.19 16.48 1.76
C GLU A 197 -26.35 15.21 1.48
N MET A 198 -25.05 15.37 1.19
CA MET A 198 -24.18 14.25 0.88
C MET A 198 -23.47 13.69 2.12
N PRO A 199 -23.04 12.41 2.10
CA PRO A 199 -22.36 11.79 3.23
C PRO A 199 -21.11 12.58 3.64
N ALA A 200 -21.13 13.06 4.89
CA ALA A 200 -20.01 13.78 5.49
C ALA A 200 -18.77 12.88 5.64
N ILE A 201 -17.60 13.47 5.46
CA ILE A 201 -16.35 12.74 5.54
C ILE A 201 -15.85 12.77 6.98
N ARG A 202 -15.94 11.62 7.66
CA ARG A 202 -15.50 11.50 9.05
C ARG A 202 -13.98 11.42 9.22
N GLU A 203 -13.26 10.87 8.23
CA GLU A 203 -11.81 10.70 8.31
C GLU A 203 -11.13 10.90 6.96
N LEU A 204 -10.03 11.67 6.95
CA LEU A 204 -9.22 11.88 5.77
C LEU A 204 -8.10 10.84 5.69
N THR A 205 -8.39 9.68 5.11
CA THR A 205 -7.39 8.60 4.89
C THR A 205 -6.35 9.01 3.86
N ASP A 206 -5.12 8.49 3.95
CA ASP A 206 -4.02 8.88 3.05
C ASP A 206 -4.27 8.49 1.58
N SER A 207 -5.08 7.45 1.36
CA SER A 207 -5.58 7.09 0.03
C SER A 207 -6.48 8.18 -0.55
N ARG A 208 -7.37 8.78 0.26
CA ARG A 208 -8.27 9.85 -0.17
C ARG A 208 -7.49 11.14 -0.46
N LYS A 209 -6.52 11.50 0.39
CA LYS A 209 -5.60 12.63 0.14
C LYS A 209 -4.89 12.50 -1.19
N THR A 210 -4.41 11.29 -1.50
CA THR A 210 -3.71 11.01 -2.75
C THR A 210 -4.61 11.18 -3.97
N LYS A 211 -5.88 10.70 -3.91
CA LYS A 211 -6.86 10.91 -4.99
C LYS A 211 -7.17 12.39 -5.21
N ILE A 212 -7.45 13.12 -4.13
CA ILE A 212 -7.70 14.57 -4.18
C ILE A 212 -6.53 15.28 -4.81
N ARG A 213 -5.30 15.01 -4.34
CA ARG A 213 -4.08 15.61 -4.90
C ARG A 213 -3.94 15.35 -6.39
N ASN A 214 -4.07 14.11 -6.82
CA ASN A 214 -3.91 13.73 -8.23
C ASN A 214 -4.98 14.38 -9.12
N PHE A 215 -6.22 14.46 -8.64
CA PHE A 215 -7.30 15.14 -9.35
C PHE A 215 -7.06 16.65 -9.43
N TRP A 216 -6.68 17.26 -8.32
CA TRP A 216 -6.41 18.70 -8.20
C TRP A 216 -5.29 19.14 -9.13
N THR A 217 -4.20 18.37 -9.18
CA THR A 217 -3.06 18.64 -10.06
C THR A 217 -3.40 18.36 -11.52
N LYS A 218 -4.11 17.27 -11.82
CA LYS A 218 -4.46 16.88 -13.20
C LYS A 218 -5.34 17.91 -13.90
N PHE A 219 -6.36 18.43 -13.21
CA PHE A 219 -7.29 19.39 -13.79
C PHE A 219 -6.93 20.85 -13.49
N LYS A 220 -5.83 21.09 -12.77
CA LYS A 220 -5.39 22.41 -12.31
C LYS A 220 -6.56 23.15 -11.64
N PHE A 221 -7.10 22.54 -10.59
CA PHE A 221 -8.17 23.16 -9.81
C PHE A 221 -7.61 24.26 -8.91
N ASP A 222 -8.44 25.27 -8.70
CA ASP A 222 -8.30 26.31 -7.68
C ASP A 222 -9.53 26.27 -6.78
N GLU A 223 -9.45 26.89 -5.60
CA GLU A 223 -10.56 26.89 -4.63
C GLU A 223 -11.86 27.44 -5.23
N THR A 224 -11.77 28.52 -6.00
CA THR A 224 -12.91 29.13 -6.72
C THR A 224 -13.53 28.17 -7.74
N ARG A 225 -12.68 27.49 -8.52
CA ARG A 225 -13.10 26.53 -9.55
C ARG A 225 -13.71 25.28 -8.93
N TRP A 226 -13.22 24.86 -7.76
CA TRP A 226 -13.78 23.76 -7.00
C TRP A 226 -15.18 24.09 -6.47
N ARG A 227 -15.36 25.26 -5.86
CA ARG A 227 -16.69 25.73 -5.43
C ARG A 227 -17.67 25.81 -6.60
N ALA A 228 -17.25 26.36 -7.74
CA ALA A 228 -18.09 26.42 -8.93
C ALA A 228 -18.48 25.03 -9.48
N TYR A 229 -17.55 24.06 -9.43
CA TYR A 229 -17.82 22.68 -9.81
C TYR A 229 -18.85 22.02 -8.88
N LEU A 230 -18.72 22.21 -7.56
CA LEU A 230 -19.67 21.68 -6.59
C LEU A 230 -21.05 22.34 -6.72
N ASP A 231 -21.10 23.66 -6.92
CA ASP A 231 -22.35 24.40 -7.14
C ASP A 231 -23.07 23.95 -8.42
N PHE A 232 -22.31 23.68 -9.49
CA PHE A 232 -22.88 23.09 -10.71
C PHE A 232 -23.48 21.70 -10.46
N ILE A 233 -22.79 20.85 -9.69
CA ILE A 233 -23.30 19.52 -9.31
C ILE A 233 -24.58 19.66 -8.47
N ALA A 234 -24.61 20.57 -7.51
CA ALA A 234 -25.77 20.81 -6.65
C ALA A 234 -27.01 21.22 -7.46
N LYS A 235 -26.82 22.04 -8.50
CA LYS A 235 -27.91 22.57 -9.33
C LYS A 235 -28.37 21.60 -10.41
N ASN A 236 -27.44 20.94 -11.10
CA ASN A 236 -27.73 20.21 -12.34
C ASN A 236 -27.71 18.68 -12.18
N CYS A 237 -27.22 18.16 -11.05
CA CYS A 237 -27.02 16.72 -10.85
C CYS A 237 -27.59 16.22 -9.51
N ARG A 238 -28.85 16.55 -9.22
CA ARG A 238 -29.56 16.20 -7.97
C ARG A 238 -29.64 14.70 -7.74
N TRP A 239 -29.71 13.90 -8.82
CA TRP A 239 -29.66 12.44 -8.70
C TRP A 239 -28.40 11.92 -7.99
N MET A 240 -27.29 12.68 -8.00
CA MET A 240 -26.06 12.31 -7.29
C MET A 240 -26.10 12.64 -5.79
N CYS A 241 -26.90 13.63 -5.40
CA CYS A 241 -26.93 14.20 -4.05
C CYS A 241 -28.05 13.62 -3.18
N GLU A 242 -29.15 13.15 -3.78
CA GLU A 242 -30.35 12.73 -3.05
C GLU A 242 -30.53 11.21 -2.96
N SER A 243 -31.21 10.78 -1.89
CA SER A 243 -31.63 9.38 -1.75
C SER A 243 -32.91 9.14 -2.54
N ARG A 244 -32.82 8.50 -3.72
CA ARG A 244 -33.99 8.25 -4.57
C ARG A 244 -34.58 6.85 -4.35
N PRO A 245 -35.88 6.68 -4.07
CA PRO A 245 -36.48 5.35 -3.99
C PRO A 245 -36.37 4.61 -5.34
N ARG A 246 -35.98 3.33 -5.32
CA ARG A 246 -36.07 2.47 -6.51
C ARG A 246 -37.52 2.09 -6.78
N ARG A 247 -37.75 1.65 -8.02
CA ARG A 247 -39.02 1.10 -8.50
C ARG A 247 -39.59 -0.01 -7.61
N ASP A 248 -38.72 -0.75 -6.92
CA ASP A 248 -39.10 -1.86 -6.04
C ASP A 248 -39.59 -1.42 -4.65
N GLY A 249 -39.54 -0.12 -4.31
CA GLY A 249 -40.02 0.41 -3.02
C GLY A 249 -39.18 0.04 -1.79
N GLU A 250 -38.41 -1.04 -1.85
CA GLU A 250 -37.62 -1.58 -0.72
C GLU A 250 -36.21 -0.98 -0.59
N SER A 251 -35.68 -0.35 -1.64
CA SER A 251 -34.29 0.14 -1.67
C SER A 251 -34.20 1.55 -2.25
N ALA A 252 -33.45 2.43 -1.59
CA ALA A 252 -33.12 3.75 -2.12
C ALA A 252 -31.73 3.76 -2.77
N TRP A 253 -31.59 4.47 -3.88
CA TRP A 253 -30.31 4.93 -4.40
C TRP A 253 -29.63 5.76 -3.31
N LYS A 254 -28.40 5.38 -2.95
CA LYS A 254 -27.62 6.13 -1.98
C LYS A 254 -26.94 7.32 -2.68
N PRO A 255 -26.84 8.48 -2.00
CA PRO A 255 -26.10 9.62 -2.52
C PRO A 255 -24.64 9.23 -2.73
N LYS A 256 -24.01 9.88 -3.71
CA LYS A 256 -22.59 9.70 -3.98
C LYS A 256 -21.74 10.35 -2.89
N ASN A 257 -20.46 10.02 -2.88
CA ASN A 257 -19.48 10.55 -1.93
C ASN A 257 -18.40 11.37 -2.65
N LEU A 258 -17.61 12.13 -1.89
CA LEU A 258 -16.49 12.90 -2.44
C LEU A 258 -15.54 12.06 -3.32
N ASP A 259 -15.28 10.80 -2.94
CA ASP A 259 -14.44 9.88 -3.74
C ASP A 259 -14.94 9.73 -5.19
N PHE A 260 -16.26 9.77 -5.41
CA PHE A 260 -16.85 9.73 -6.75
C PHE A 260 -16.66 11.06 -7.49
N LEU A 261 -16.88 12.20 -6.82
CA LEU A 261 -16.76 13.53 -7.42
C LEU A 261 -15.34 13.87 -7.89
N VAL A 262 -14.34 13.35 -7.17
CA VAL A 262 -12.91 13.53 -7.43
C VAL A 262 -12.39 12.53 -8.49
N THR A 263 -13.28 11.79 -9.16
CA THR A 263 -12.94 10.91 -10.27
C THR A 263 -13.03 11.65 -11.61
N GLU A 264 -12.08 11.40 -12.51
CA GLU A 264 -12.07 11.94 -13.87
C GLU A 264 -13.37 11.68 -14.63
N ARG A 265 -13.93 10.48 -14.49
CA ARG A 265 -15.23 10.12 -15.07
C ARG A 265 -16.35 11.06 -14.61
N CYS A 266 -16.41 11.39 -13.32
CA CYS A 266 -17.43 12.28 -12.79
C CYS A 266 -17.25 13.69 -13.34
N TYR A 267 -16.03 14.23 -13.23
CA TYR A 267 -15.71 15.56 -13.73
C TYR A 267 -16.02 15.74 -15.23
N LEU A 268 -15.58 14.79 -16.06
CA LEU A 268 -15.86 14.83 -17.50
C LEU A 268 -17.35 14.66 -17.79
N GLY A 269 -18.04 13.75 -17.11
CA GLY A 269 -19.47 13.56 -17.33
C GLY A 269 -20.32 14.76 -16.91
N VAL A 270 -19.93 15.48 -15.85
CA VAL A 270 -20.56 16.75 -15.45
C VAL A 270 -20.27 17.83 -16.49
N ARG A 271 -19.01 17.95 -16.92
CA ARG A 271 -18.60 18.96 -17.92
C ARG A 271 -19.23 18.72 -19.30
N GLU A 272 -19.43 17.46 -19.68
CA GLU A 272 -20.05 17.05 -20.93
C GLU A 272 -21.58 16.98 -20.82
N GLY A 273 -22.18 17.35 -19.69
CA GLY A 273 -23.63 17.34 -19.47
C GLY A 273 -24.27 15.96 -19.38
N ARG A 274 -23.48 14.87 -19.45
CA ARG A 274 -23.99 13.48 -19.39
C ARG A 274 -24.62 13.11 -18.05
N PHE A 275 -24.30 13.86 -16.99
CA PHE A 275 -24.85 13.67 -15.66
C PHE A 275 -25.86 14.74 -15.27
N ASN A 276 -26.23 15.62 -16.19
CA ASN A 276 -27.32 16.56 -15.95
C ASN A 276 -28.63 15.78 -15.82
N ASP A 277 -29.53 16.28 -14.97
CA ASP A 277 -30.88 15.73 -14.80
C ASP A 277 -31.82 16.04 -16.00
N GLU A 278 -31.32 16.76 -17.02
CA GLU A 278 -32.03 17.11 -18.27
C GLU A 278 -31.91 16.04 -19.36
#